data_AF-A0A3L6RP78-F1
#
_entry.id   AF-A0A3L6RP78-F1
#
_cell.length_a   1.000
_cell.length_b   1.000
_cell.length_c   1.000
_cell.angle_alpha   90.00
_cell.angle_beta   90.00
_cell.angle_gamma   90.00
#
_symmetry.space_group_name_H-M   'P 1'
#
loop_
_entity.id
_entity.type
_entity.pdbx_description
1 polymer ?
#
loop_
_entity_poly.entity_id
_entity_poly.type
_entity_poly.pdbx_seq_one_letter_code
_entity_poly.pdbx_strand_id
1 'polypeptide(L)'
;MEPFPNEIYYVYSGVDVFTALSGGVGALYGPLHGGAMSVAFFEKMTNHRVRHACRNWGNLVGHRVYKNYDPRAKVIRKLAEGVFSIVGRDPLIEVAIALEKAALSDEYFIKRKLYPNVDFYSGLIYRAMGFPTEFFPVLFAIPRMAGWLTHWKESLDDPDTKIMRPQQVYTGIWLRHYTPVRERAPPNQSEELCQIATSNATRRRRAGSAL
;
A
#
# COMPACT_ATOMS: atom_id res chain seq x y z
N MET A 1 -4.02 -50.02 -1.69
CA MET A 1 -4.46 -48.65 -1.39
C MET A 1 -3.86 -47.81 -2.49
N GLU A 2 -4.67 -47.42 -3.48
CA GLU A 2 -4.17 -46.59 -4.58
C GLU A 2 -3.68 -45.24 -4.01
N PRO A 3 -2.56 -44.71 -4.49
CA PRO A 3 -2.13 -43.37 -4.09
C PRO A 3 -3.17 -42.39 -4.64
N PHE A 4 -3.74 -41.56 -3.75
CA PHE A 4 -4.63 -40.48 -4.16
C PHE A 4 -3.94 -39.64 -5.24
N PRO A 5 -4.61 -39.34 -6.37
CA PRO A 5 -4.01 -38.61 -7.46
C PRO A 5 -3.71 -37.20 -7.01
N ASN A 6 -2.42 -36.85 -6.90
CA ASN A 6 -1.83 -35.52 -6.74
C ASN A 6 -2.85 -34.37 -6.65
N GLU A 7 -3.49 -34.20 -5.49
CA GLU A 7 -4.32 -33.04 -5.24
C GLU A 7 -3.42 -31.80 -5.15
N ILE A 8 -3.85 -30.78 -5.88
CA ILE A 8 -3.10 -29.62 -6.31
C ILE A 8 -2.84 -28.70 -5.11
N TYR A 9 -1.58 -28.54 -4.69
CA TYR A 9 -1.19 -27.61 -3.62
C TYR A 9 0.13 -26.89 -3.94
N TYR A 10 0.12 -25.72 -4.56
CA TYR A 10 1.24 -24.75 -4.49
C TYR A 10 0.81 -23.28 -4.56
N VAL A 11 0.90 -22.61 -3.41
CA VAL A 11 1.50 -21.27 -3.31
C VAL A 11 2.67 -21.44 -2.40
N TYR A 12 3.91 -21.35 -2.88
CA TYR A 12 5.18 -21.45 -2.14
C TYR A 12 5.23 -22.44 -0.95
N SER A 13 4.46 -22.21 0.11
CA SER A 13 4.16 -23.12 1.23
C SER A 13 3.03 -24.17 1.03
N GLY A 14 2.27 -24.15 -0.06
CA GLY A 14 1.20 -25.13 -0.37
C GLY A 14 -0.19 -24.83 0.22
N VAL A 15 -0.52 -23.56 0.48
CA VAL A 15 -1.85 -23.17 1.02
C VAL A 15 -2.95 -23.18 -0.03
N ASP A 16 -4.21 -23.33 0.41
CA ASP A 16 -5.38 -23.25 -0.46
C ASP A 16 -5.61 -21.83 -1.03
N VAL A 17 -6.43 -21.75 -2.08
CA VAL A 17 -6.69 -20.50 -2.80
C VAL A 17 -7.32 -19.42 -1.92
N PHE A 18 -8.22 -19.76 -1.01
CA PHE A 18 -8.89 -18.76 -0.17
C PHE A 18 -7.93 -18.17 0.84
N THR A 19 -7.07 -18.99 1.43
CA THR A 19 -6.00 -18.54 2.33
C THR A 19 -4.99 -17.66 1.60
N ALA A 20 -4.58 -18.05 0.39
CA ALA A 20 -3.64 -17.27 -0.43
C ALA A 20 -4.21 -15.89 -0.79
N LEU A 21 -5.46 -15.83 -1.25
CA LEU A 21 -6.12 -14.57 -1.59
C LEU A 21 -6.36 -13.69 -0.34
N SER A 22 -6.69 -14.29 0.80
CA SER A 22 -6.81 -13.56 2.07
C SER A 22 -5.50 -12.89 2.47
N GLY A 23 -4.35 -13.55 2.25
CA GLY A 23 -3.03 -12.94 2.41
C GLY A 23 -2.79 -11.77 1.45
N GLY A 24 -3.24 -11.88 0.20
CA GLY A 24 -3.21 -10.79 -0.78
C GLY A 24 -4.03 -9.57 -0.35
N VAL A 25 -5.24 -9.80 0.17
CA VAL A 25 -6.09 -8.72 0.73
C VAL A 25 -5.41 -8.07 1.94
N GLY A 26 -4.85 -8.87 2.85
CA GLY A 26 -4.12 -8.35 4.01
C GLY A 26 -2.92 -7.47 3.63
N ALA A 27 -2.17 -7.86 2.60
CA ALA A 27 -1.07 -7.05 2.06
C ALA A 27 -1.56 -5.75 1.38
N LEU A 28 -2.70 -5.82 0.68
CA LEU A 28 -3.31 -4.66 0.03
C LEU A 28 -3.85 -3.62 1.02
N TYR A 29 -4.50 -4.07 2.09
CA TYR A 29 -5.11 -3.20 3.10
C TYR A 29 -4.11 -2.26 3.79
N GLY A 30 -2.82 -2.62 3.84
CA GLY A 30 -1.80 -1.82 4.51
C GLY A 30 -1.73 -0.37 3.99
N PRO A 31 -1.45 0.62 4.87
CA PRO A 31 -1.39 2.04 4.50
C PRO A 31 -0.19 2.41 3.64
N LEU A 32 0.68 1.47 3.29
CA LEU A 32 1.76 1.68 2.32
C LEU A 32 1.44 1.02 0.97
N HIS A 33 0.24 0.48 0.81
CA HIS A 33 -0.27 -0.11 -0.42
C HIS A 33 -1.64 0.50 -0.76
N GLY A 34 -2.73 -0.28 -0.79
CA GLY A 34 -4.06 0.19 -1.16
C GLY A 34 -4.82 0.94 -0.06
N GLY A 35 -4.38 0.84 1.21
CA GLY A 35 -5.05 1.47 2.34
C GLY A 35 -4.81 2.99 2.46
N ALA A 36 -3.81 3.55 1.79
CA ALA A 36 -3.55 4.99 1.79
C ALA A 36 -4.04 5.64 0.50
N MET A 37 -5.36 5.77 0.39
CA MET A 37 -5.97 6.42 -0.76
C MET A 37 -5.79 7.94 -0.70
N SER A 38 -5.54 8.56 -1.85
CA SER A 38 -5.40 10.00 -2.02
C SER A 38 -6.64 10.81 -1.60
N VAL A 39 -7.82 10.20 -1.58
CA VAL A 39 -9.08 10.90 -1.22
C VAL A 39 -9.14 11.29 0.25
N ALA A 40 -8.69 10.40 1.14
CA ALA A 40 -8.60 10.72 2.57
C ALA A 40 -7.64 11.89 2.85
N PHE A 41 -6.72 12.15 1.92
CA PHE A 41 -5.86 13.32 1.94
C PHE A 41 -6.56 14.58 1.44
N PHE A 42 -7.38 14.51 0.38
CA PHE A 42 -8.14 15.67 -0.12
C PHE A 42 -9.19 16.16 0.87
N GLU A 43 -9.87 15.25 1.57
CA GLU A 43 -10.86 15.61 2.59
C GLU A 43 -10.25 16.48 3.70
N LYS A 44 -8.99 16.21 4.07
CA LYS A 44 -8.23 17.01 5.05
C LYS A 44 -7.76 18.36 4.51
N MET A 45 -7.83 18.58 3.20
CA MET A 45 -7.28 19.77 2.52
C MET A 45 -8.28 20.82 2.13
N THR A 46 -9.57 20.55 2.33
CA THR A 46 -10.65 21.51 2.12
C THR A 46 -10.49 22.81 2.92
N ASN A 47 -9.65 22.84 3.97
CA ASN A 47 -9.47 23.98 4.87
C ASN A 47 -8.08 24.67 4.86
N HIS A 48 -7.06 24.21 4.11
CA HIS A 48 -5.71 24.80 4.20
C HIS A 48 -4.89 24.86 2.89
N ARG A 49 -3.93 25.81 2.87
CA ARG A 49 -3.03 26.18 1.75
C ARG A 49 -2.40 24.97 1.04
N VAL A 50 -2.91 24.69 -0.16
CA VAL A 50 -2.48 23.69 -1.17
C VAL A 50 -0.95 23.48 -1.29
N ARG A 51 -0.15 24.55 -1.16
CA ARG A 51 1.32 24.48 -1.29
C ARG A 51 2.03 23.72 -0.16
N HIS A 52 1.60 23.88 1.10
CA HIS A 52 2.27 23.22 2.24
C HIS A 52 1.89 21.73 2.33
N ALA A 53 0.66 21.46 1.89
CA ALA A 53 0.06 20.15 1.69
C ALA A 53 0.84 19.26 0.70
N CYS A 54 1.28 19.84 -0.42
CA CYS A 54 1.93 19.11 -1.52
C CYS A 54 3.12 18.24 -1.05
N ARG A 55 3.99 18.72 -0.16
CA ARG A 55 5.12 17.91 0.34
C ARG A 55 4.70 16.62 1.06
N ASN A 56 3.59 16.65 1.79
CA ASN A 56 3.07 15.45 2.47
C ASN A 56 2.37 14.51 1.47
N TRP A 57 1.80 15.07 0.41
CA TRP A 57 1.18 14.31 -0.69
C TRP A 57 2.19 13.45 -1.45
N GLY A 58 3.45 13.91 -1.58
CA GLY A 58 4.49 13.19 -2.31
C GLY A 58 4.79 11.77 -1.81
N ASN A 59 4.34 11.40 -0.60
CA ASN A 59 4.42 10.02 -0.10
C ASN A 59 3.28 9.12 -0.60
N LEU A 60 2.19 9.72 -1.11
CA LEU A 60 0.97 9.07 -1.58
C LEU A 60 0.87 9.03 -3.12
N VAL A 61 1.78 9.71 -3.82
CA VAL A 61 1.84 9.74 -5.29
C VAL A 61 3.20 9.32 -5.83
N GLY A 62 3.25 9.07 -7.13
CA GLY A 62 4.34 8.34 -7.75
C GLY A 62 4.09 6.84 -7.76
N HIS A 63 4.94 6.12 -8.49
CA HIS A 63 4.80 4.69 -8.70
C HIS A 63 6.17 4.01 -8.63
N ARG A 64 6.24 2.81 -8.04
CA ARG A 64 7.50 2.07 -7.95
C ARG A 64 8.06 1.76 -9.34
N VAL A 65 7.17 1.28 -10.21
CA VAL A 65 7.45 0.92 -11.62
C VAL A 65 7.46 2.15 -12.55
N TYR A 66 6.35 2.89 -12.69
CA TYR A 66 6.29 4.04 -13.59
C TYR A 66 7.12 5.22 -13.07
N LYS A 67 8.15 5.59 -13.84
CA LYS A 67 8.94 6.82 -13.62
C LYS A 67 8.42 8.01 -14.42
N ASN A 68 7.43 7.77 -15.27
CA ASN A 68 6.68 8.78 -16.01
C ASN A 68 5.19 8.61 -15.64
N TYR A 69 4.29 9.31 -16.34
CA TYR A 69 2.86 9.24 -16.09
C TYR A 69 2.33 7.79 -16.15
N ASP A 70 1.46 7.43 -15.21
CA ASP A 70 0.83 6.10 -15.17
C ASP A 70 -0.17 5.96 -16.35
N PRO A 71 0.02 5.00 -17.27
CA PRO A 71 -0.87 4.85 -18.41
C PRO A 71 -2.32 4.56 -18.00
N ARG A 72 -2.54 3.94 -16.83
CA ARG A 72 -3.87 3.67 -16.29
C ARG A 72 -4.54 4.95 -15.80
N ALA A 73 -3.78 5.86 -15.19
CA ALA A 73 -4.30 7.13 -14.73
C ALA A 73 -4.89 7.96 -15.88
N LYS A 74 -4.30 7.88 -17.08
CA LYS A 74 -4.83 8.54 -18.28
C LYS A 74 -6.22 8.02 -18.67
N VAL A 75 -6.41 6.70 -18.63
CA VAL A 75 -7.71 6.08 -18.94
C VAL A 75 -8.74 6.39 -17.85
N ILE A 76 -8.36 6.23 -16.58
CA ILE A 76 -9.26 6.52 -15.45
C ILE A 76 -9.65 7.99 -15.42
N ARG A 77 -8.76 8.93 -15.76
CA ARG A 77 -9.10 10.34 -15.84
C ARG A 77 -10.25 10.60 -16.81
N LYS A 78 -10.19 10.00 -18.01
CA LYS A 78 -11.27 10.13 -19.01
C LYS A 78 -12.58 9.52 -18.49
N LEU A 79 -12.50 8.39 -17.80
CA LEU A 79 -13.66 7.77 -17.16
C LEU A 79 -14.24 8.67 -16.06
N ALA A 80 -13.39 9.30 -15.26
CA ALA A 80 -13.80 10.22 -14.21
C ALA A 80 -14.60 11.38 -14.76
N GLU A 81 -14.14 12.02 -15.83
CA GLU A 81 -14.87 13.09 -16.51
C GLU A 81 -16.27 12.65 -16.96
N GLY A 82 -16.40 11.44 -17.51
CA GLY A 82 -17.69 10.88 -17.91
C GLY A 82 -18.61 10.52 -16.74
N VAL A 83 -18.07 10.04 -15.61
CA VAL A 83 -18.85 9.81 -14.40
C VAL A 83 -19.37 11.14 -13.85
N PHE A 84 -18.50 12.15 -13.76
CA PHE A 84 -18.85 13.47 -13.23
C PHE A 84 -19.90 14.21 -14.06
N SER A 85 -19.97 13.97 -15.37
CA SER A 85 -21.03 14.55 -16.20
C SER A 85 -22.41 13.93 -15.94
N ILE A 86 -22.46 12.72 -15.36
CA ILE A 86 -23.70 12.00 -15.04
C ILE A 86 -24.13 12.29 -13.60
N VAL A 87 -23.24 12.11 -12.64
CA VAL A 87 -23.57 12.18 -11.20
C VAL A 87 -23.37 13.58 -10.61
N GLY A 88 -22.80 14.51 -11.38
CA GLY A 88 -22.39 15.83 -10.92
C GLY A 88 -20.95 15.85 -10.38
N ARG A 89 -20.41 17.06 -10.19
CA ARG A 89 -19.06 17.25 -9.64
C ARG A 89 -19.09 17.40 -8.13
N ASP A 90 -18.36 16.53 -7.44
CA ASP A 90 -17.94 16.75 -6.05
C ASP A 90 -16.97 17.95 -5.97
N PRO A 91 -17.15 18.90 -5.03
CA PRO A 91 -16.21 20.00 -4.79
C PRO A 91 -14.74 19.57 -4.64
N LEU A 92 -14.49 18.35 -4.14
CA LEU A 92 -13.15 17.78 -4.00
C LEU A 92 -12.49 17.47 -5.36
N ILE A 93 -13.24 17.35 -6.45
CA ILE A 93 -12.68 17.18 -7.79
C ILE A 93 -11.88 18.43 -8.19
N GLU A 94 -12.43 19.62 -7.93
CA GLU A 94 -11.73 20.88 -8.24
C GLU A 94 -10.48 21.03 -7.38
N VAL A 95 -10.54 20.60 -6.11
CA VAL A 95 -9.37 20.53 -5.22
C VAL A 95 -8.32 19.55 -5.76
N ALA A 96 -8.73 18.37 -6.21
CA ALA A 96 -7.83 17.37 -6.77
C ALA A 96 -7.17 17.88 -8.08
N ILE A 97 -7.93 18.49 -8.99
CA ILE A 97 -7.39 19.09 -10.22
C ILE A 97 -6.38 20.21 -9.89
N ALA A 98 -6.69 21.05 -8.90
CA ALA A 98 -5.77 22.09 -8.45
C ALA A 98 -4.48 21.51 -7.84
N LEU A 99 -4.59 20.44 -7.04
CA LEU A 99 -3.45 19.72 -6.47
C LEU A 99 -2.59 19.05 -7.54
N GLU A 100 -3.20 18.40 -8.53
CA GLU A 100 -2.49 17.82 -9.68
C GLU A 100 -1.69 18.91 -10.41
N LYS A 101 -2.34 20.01 -10.79
CA LYS A 101 -1.67 21.13 -11.47
C LYS A 101 -0.52 21.69 -10.64
N ALA A 102 -0.74 21.89 -9.34
CA ALA A 102 0.27 22.39 -8.43
C ALA A 102 1.48 21.45 -8.36
N ALA A 103 1.27 20.14 -8.18
CA ALA A 103 2.34 19.16 -8.14
C ALA A 103 3.10 19.04 -9.46
N LEU A 104 2.41 19.08 -10.61
CA LEU A 104 3.08 19.04 -11.92
C LEU A 104 3.96 20.27 -12.18
N SER A 105 3.68 21.39 -11.52
CA SER A 105 4.48 22.63 -11.59
C SER A 105 5.53 22.77 -10.48
N ASP A 106 5.52 21.91 -9.47
CA ASP A 106 6.38 22.03 -8.29
C ASP A 106 7.71 21.27 -8.47
N GLU A 107 8.82 21.98 -8.24
CA GLU A 107 10.17 21.44 -8.44
C GLU A 107 10.45 20.17 -7.60
N TYR A 108 9.87 20.05 -6.40
CA TYR A 108 10.01 18.88 -5.55
C TYR A 108 9.49 17.62 -6.23
N PHE A 109 8.35 17.73 -6.91
CA PHE A 109 7.65 16.64 -7.60
C PHE A 109 8.29 16.31 -8.93
N ILE A 110 8.66 17.34 -9.71
CA ILE A 110 9.35 17.18 -10.99
C ILE A 110 10.68 16.44 -10.78
N LYS A 111 11.50 16.90 -9.83
CA LYS A 111 12.81 16.28 -9.54
C LYS A 111 12.70 14.83 -9.08
N ARG A 112 11.61 14.47 -8.39
CA ARG A 112 11.34 13.11 -7.89
C ARG A 112 10.46 12.27 -8.83
N LYS A 113 10.02 12.84 -9.95
CA LYS A 113 9.11 12.21 -10.91
C LYS A 113 7.84 11.64 -10.26
N LEU A 114 7.25 12.44 -9.37
CA LEU A 114 6.04 12.07 -8.63
C LEU A 114 4.81 12.52 -9.42
N TYR A 115 4.22 11.57 -10.14
CA TYR A 115 3.01 11.80 -10.92
C TYR A 115 1.78 11.18 -10.24
N PRO A 116 0.57 11.72 -10.49
CA PRO A 116 -0.66 11.05 -10.11
C PRO A 116 -0.70 9.62 -10.65
N ASN A 117 -1.10 8.68 -9.80
CA ASN A 117 -1.24 7.28 -10.14
C ASN A 117 -2.72 6.92 -10.36
N VAL A 118 -2.99 5.65 -10.67
CA VAL A 118 -4.35 5.13 -10.88
C VAL A 118 -5.28 5.39 -9.69
N ASP A 119 -4.74 5.34 -8.46
CA ASP A 119 -5.48 5.48 -7.22
C ASP A 119 -6.05 6.90 -7.06
N PHE A 120 -5.32 7.90 -7.55
CA PHE A 120 -5.71 9.31 -7.53
C PHE A 120 -7.13 9.58 -8.05
N TYR A 121 -7.41 9.17 -9.29
CA TYR A 121 -8.70 9.40 -9.92
C TYR A 121 -9.73 8.34 -9.55
N SER A 122 -9.30 7.10 -9.25
CA SER A 122 -10.23 6.03 -8.87
C SER A 122 -11.01 6.37 -7.59
N GLY A 123 -10.34 6.94 -6.58
CA GLY A 123 -11.01 7.36 -5.36
C GLY A 123 -12.03 8.49 -5.60
N LEU A 124 -11.75 9.43 -6.51
CA LEU A 124 -12.70 10.48 -6.88
C LEU A 124 -13.94 9.90 -7.57
N ILE A 125 -13.76 8.89 -8.41
CA ILE A 125 -14.87 8.18 -9.06
C ILE A 125 -15.73 7.48 -8.00
N TYR A 126 -15.12 6.67 -7.13
CA TYR A 126 -15.87 5.93 -6.10
C TYR A 126 -16.64 6.87 -5.18
N ARG A 127 -16.04 8.00 -4.82
CA ARG A 127 -16.70 9.03 -4.02
C ARG A 127 -17.87 9.69 -4.77
N ALA A 128 -17.68 10.06 -6.04
CA ALA A 128 -18.74 10.62 -6.86
C ALA A 128 -19.91 9.64 -7.06
N MET A 129 -19.64 8.33 -7.03
CA MET A 129 -20.64 7.26 -7.02
C MET A 129 -21.31 7.04 -5.65
N GLY A 130 -20.88 7.74 -4.59
CA GLY A 130 -21.46 7.66 -3.25
C GLY A 130 -20.89 6.57 -2.34
N PHE A 131 -19.78 5.92 -2.72
CA PHE A 131 -19.14 4.94 -1.84
C PHE A 131 -18.42 5.63 -0.67
N PRO A 132 -18.55 5.11 0.57
CA PRO A 132 -17.72 5.54 1.70
C PRO A 132 -16.24 5.26 1.44
N THR A 133 -15.34 6.09 1.95
CA THR A 133 -13.89 5.99 1.68
C THR A 133 -13.28 4.70 2.24
N GLU A 134 -13.89 4.14 3.28
CA GLU A 134 -13.53 2.86 3.89
C GLU A 134 -13.71 1.68 2.93
N PHE A 135 -14.58 1.81 1.93
CA PHE A 135 -14.81 0.78 0.92
C PHE A 135 -13.80 0.80 -0.23
N PHE A 136 -12.99 1.85 -0.37
CA PHE A 136 -12.10 1.97 -1.52
C PHE A 136 -11.07 0.84 -1.65
N PRO A 137 -10.40 0.39 -0.57
CA PRO A 137 -9.53 -0.78 -0.66
C PRO A 137 -10.28 -2.05 -1.07
N VAL A 138 -11.55 -2.20 -0.69
CA VAL A 138 -12.39 -3.34 -1.10
C VAL A 138 -12.73 -3.26 -2.59
N LEU A 139 -13.13 -2.08 -3.07
CA LEU A 139 -13.40 -1.83 -4.49
C LEU A 139 -12.16 -1.99 -5.36
N PHE A 140 -10.96 -1.77 -4.80
CA PHE A 140 -9.70 -2.10 -5.45
C PHE A 140 -9.40 -3.61 -5.41
N ALA A 141 -9.70 -4.29 -4.29
CA ALA A 141 -9.43 -5.72 -4.12
C ALA A 141 -10.25 -6.59 -5.09
N ILE A 142 -11.52 -6.26 -5.33
CA ILE A 142 -12.44 -7.04 -6.18
C ILE A 142 -11.84 -7.31 -7.59
N PRO A 143 -11.49 -6.29 -8.40
CA PRO A 143 -10.88 -6.53 -9.71
C PRO A 143 -9.46 -7.10 -9.60
N ARG A 144 -8.77 -6.90 -8.46
CA ARG A 144 -7.46 -7.53 -8.22
C ARG A 144 -7.54 -9.03 -8.01
N MET A 145 -8.68 -9.58 -7.57
CA MET A 145 -8.88 -11.02 -7.41
C MET A 145 -8.58 -11.79 -8.69
N ALA A 146 -9.02 -11.29 -9.85
CA ALA A 146 -8.75 -11.95 -11.13
C ALA A 146 -7.24 -12.11 -11.36
N GLY A 147 -6.46 -11.05 -11.15
CA GLY A 147 -5.01 -11.12 -11.31
C GLY A 147 -4.30 -11.96 -10.24
N TRP A 148 -4.78 -11.94 -8.99
CA TRP A 148 -4.23 -12.81 -7.94
C TRP A 148 -4.51 -14.28 -8.22
N LEU A 149 -5.71 -14.61 -8.69
CA LEU A 149 -6.08 -15.96 -9.12
C LEU A 149 -5.24 -16.42 -10.31
N THR A 150 -4.98 -15.54 -11.28
CA THR A 150 -4.10 -15.87 -12.41
C THR A 150 -2.69 -16.18 -11.94
N HIS A 151 -2.08 -15.34 -11.11
CA HIS A 151 -0.73 -15.61 -10.57
C HIS A 151 -0.68 -16.83 -9.66
N TRP A 152 -1.75 -17.07 -8.88
CA TRP A 152 -1.89 -18.29 -8.09
C TRP A 152 -1.87 -19.53 -8.97
N LYS A 153 -2.71 -19.54 -10.02
CA LYS A 153 -2.78 -20.64 -10.99
C LYS A 153 -1.47 -20.81 -11.75
N GLU A 154 -0.86 -19.72 -12.20
CA GLU A 154 0.45 -19.73 -12.85
C GLU A 154 1.51 -20.40 -11.96
N SER A 155 1.52 -20.11 -10.66
CA SER A 155 2.45 -20.75 -9.72
C SER A 155 2.17 -22.24 -9.47
N LEU A 156 0.94 -22.71 -9.71
CA LEU A 156 0.61 -24.13 -9.65
C LEU A 156 1.05 -24.87 -10.91
N ASP A 157 0.85 -24.23 -12.07
CA ASP A 157 1.09 -24.82 -13.38
C ASP A 157 2.58 -24.73 -13.78
N ASP A 158 3.38 -23.87 -13.13
CA ASP A 158 4.82 -23.72 -13.39
C ASP A 158 5.63 -24.90 -12.78
N PRO A 159 6.25 -25.76 -13.63
CA PRO A 159 7.01 -26.92 -13.17
C PRO A 159 8.29 -26.56 -12.41
N ASP A 160 8.79 -25.33 -12.55
CA ASP A 160 9.99 -24.83 -11.89
C ASP A 160 9.69 -24.16 -10.53
N THR A 161 8.41 -24.14 -10.10
CA THR A 161 8.01 -23.53 -8.83
C THR A 161 8.71 -24.18 -7.64
N LYS A 162 9.33 -23.35 -6.80
CA LYS A 162 10.04 -23.76 -5.58
C LYS A 162 9.47 -23.06 -4.36
N ILE A 163 9.48 -23.73 -3.20
CA ILE A 163 9.11 -23.12 -1.92
C ILE A 163 9.97 -21.88 -1.61
N MET A 164 9.31 -20.76 -1.31
CA MET A 164 9.99 -19.51 -0.94
C MET A 164 10.51 -19.59 0.50
N ARG A 165 11.83 -19.70 0.67
CA ARG A 165 12.51 -19.69 1.98
C ARG A 165 13.65 -18.67 1.98
N PRO A 166 13.34 -17.38 2.16
CA PRO A 166 14.37 -16.35 2.16
C PRO A 166 15.34 -16.56 3.33
N GLN A 167 16.61 -16.22 3.11
CA GLN A 167 17.62 -16.19 4.17
C GLN A 167 17.61 -14.83 4.87
N GLN A 168 18.17 -14.79 6.09
CA GLN A 168 18.39 -13.57 6.85
C GLN A 168 19.87 -13.43 7.18
N VAL A 169 20.37 -12.19 7.22
CA VAL A 169 21.69 -11.87 7.76
C VAL A 169 21.56 -11.68 9.26
N TYR A 170 22.14 -12.58 10.05
CA TYR A 170 22.08 -12.50 11.50
C TYR A 170 23.07 -11.47 12.03
N THR A 171 22.57 -10.42 12.69
CA THR A 171 23.36 -9.38 13.36
C THR A 171 23.09 -9.31 14.86
N GLY A 172 22.49 -10.37 15.42
CA GLY A 172 22.13 -10.45 16.84
C GLY A 172 23.29 -10.87 17.74
N ILE A 173 22.97 -11.09 19.01
CA ILE A 173 23.94 -11.54 20.02
C ILE A 173 24.31 -13.00 19.75
N TRP A 174 25.60 -13.32 19.75
CA TRP A 174 26.10 -14.69 19.63
C TRP A 174 25.63 -15.61 20.78
N LEU A 175 26.09 -16.86 20.77
CA LEU A 175 25.73 -17.88 21.75
C LEU A 175 25.76 -17.33 23.19
N ARG A 176 24.62 -17.43 23.88
CA ARG A 176 24.45 -17.04 25.28
C ARG A 176 23.80 -18.17 26.05
N HIS A 177 24.25 -18.41 27.27
CA HIS A 177 23.61 -19.37 28.15
C HIS A 177 22.25 -18.84 28.62
N TYR A 178 21.25 -19.73 28.60
CA TYR A 178 19.92 -19.39 29.08
C TYR A 178 19.93 -19.34 30.61
N THR A 179 19.63 -18.18 31.18
CA THR A 179 19.39 -18.03 32.63
C THR A 179 17.90 -18.22 32.92
N PRO A 180 17.51 -19.20 33.77
CA PRO A 180 16.15 -19.37 34.24
C PRO A 180 15.56 -18.07 34.78
N VAL A 181 14.28 -17.82 34.55
CA VAL A 181 13.63 -16.54 34.90
C VAL A 181 13.86 -16.14 36.37
N ARG A 182 13.88 -17.12 37.29
CA ARG A 182 14.07 -16.92 38.73
C ARG A 182 15.50 -16.53 39.14
N GLU A 183 16.47 -16.77 38.28
CA GLU A 183 17.90 -16.52 38.51
C GLU A 183 18.39 -15.27 37.76
N ARG A 184 17.50 -14.61 37.01
CA ARG A 184 17.83 -13.34 36.35
C ARG A 184 17.93 -12.26 37.41
N ALA A 185 19.09 -11.59 37.48
CA ALA A 185 19.22 -10.42 38.32
C ALA A 185 18.16 -9.37 37.91
N PRO A 186 17.55 -8.66 38.88
CA PRO A 186 16.74 -7.50 38.55
C PRO A 186 17.61 -6.53 37.74
N PRO A 187 17.07 -5.90 36.68
CA PRO A 187 17.86 -5.06 35.78
C PRO A 187 18.55 -3.95 36.58
N ASN A 188 19.88 -3.93 36.57
CA ASN A 188 20.68 -3.08 37.45
C ASN A 188 20.94 -1.67 36.89
N GLN A 189 20.36 -1.35 35.75
CA GLN A 189 20.27 -0.03 35.14
C GLN A 189 18.96 -0.02 34.35
N SER A 190 18.36 1.15 34.18
CA SER A 190 17.23 1.37 33.28
C SER A 190 17.51 0.69 31.94
N GLU A 191 16.97 -0.51 31.74
CA GLU A 191 16.93 -1.14 30.43
C GLU A 191 16.01 -0.25 29.60
N GLU A 192 16.57 0.79 29.00
CA GLU A 192 15.99 1.36 27.81
C GLU A 192 15.84 0.18 26.86
N LEU A 193 14.59 -0.26 26.66
CA LEU A 193 14.21 -1.19 25.60
C LEU A 193 15.09 -0.86 24.41
N CYS A 194 15.90 -1.85 23.96
CA CYS A 194 16.86 -1.70 22.87
C CYS A 194 16.34 -0.63 21.92
N GLN A 195 17.02 0.53 21.86
CA GLN A 195 16.63 1.58 20.94
C GLN A 195 16.86 1.03 19.53
N ILE A 196 15.89 0.27 19.02
CA ILE A 196 15.83 -0.13 17.64
C ILE A 196 15.85 1.20 16.91
N ALA A 197 16.95 1.48 16.21
CA ALA A 197 17.12 2.71 15.47
C ALA A 197 15.83 2.93 14.70
N THR A 198 15.09 3.97 15.09
CA THR A 198 13.76 4.20 14.50
C THR A 198 13.95 4.26 13.01
N SER A 199 13.34 3.31 12.30
CA SER A 199 13.48 3.26 10.85
C SER A 199 13.09 4.62 10.27
N ASN A 200 13.67 4.99 9.13
CA ASN A 200 13.27 6.23 8.47
C ASN A 200 11.75 6.27 8.17
N ALA A 201 11.09 5.11 8.08
CA ALA A 201 9.63 5.01 7.99
C ALA A 201 8.93 5.34 9.32
N THR A 202 9.44 4.81 10.45
CA THR A 202 8.92 5.07 11.80
C THR A 202 9.07 6.54 12.18
N ARG A 203 10.21 7.18 11.87
CA ARG A 203 10.43 8.62 12.11
C ARG A 203 9.44 9.47 11.33
N ARG A 204 9.23 9.16 10.04
CA ARG A 204 8.25 9.87 9.19
C ARG A 204 6.82 9.74 9.72
N ARG A 205 6.43 8.54 10.16
CA ARG A 205 5.08 8.31 10.73
C ARG A 205 4.85 9.14 12.00
N ARG A 206 5.84 9.18 12.92
CA ARG A 206 5.75 9.96 14.17
C ARG A 206 5.75 11.47 13.92
N ALA A 207 6.52 11.96 12.94
CA ALA A 207 6.55 13.38 12.58
C ALA A 207 5.19 13.89 12.07
N GLY A 208 4.38 13.02 11.45
CA GLY A 208 3.02 13.37 11.00
C GLY A 208 1.93 13.26 12.06
N SER A 209 2.25 12.79 13.27
CA SER A 209 1.27 12.61 14.38
C SER A 209 1.35 13.73 15.43
N ALA A 210 2.27 14.68 15.26
CA ALA A 210 2.54 15.78 16.20
C ALA A 210 1.98 17.14 15.71
N LEU A 211 1.02 17.11 14.79
CA LEU A 211 0.23 18.25 14.30
C LEU A 211 -1.25 17.88 14.42
#